data_AF-A0A7C7H7Q5-F1
#
_entry.id   AF-A0A7C7H7Q5-F1
#
_cell.length_a   1.000
_cell.length_b   1.000
_cell.length_c   1.000
_cell.angle_alpha   90.00
_cell.angle_beta   90.00
_cell.angle_gamma   90.00
#
_symmetry.space_group_name_H-M   'P 1'
#
loop_
_entity.id
_entity.type
_entity.pdbx_description
1 polymer ?
#
loop_
_entity_poly.entity_id
_entity_poly.type
_entity_poly.pdbx_seq_one_letter_code
_entity_poly.pdbx_strand_id
1 'polypeptide(L)'
;WWNLIKDGITVSDEMADKVSELTDGLETKQQKLKAIYEFVTNEIRYNAWEFGVHGYQPYTAPVIFSRRFGDCKDKGILLRAMLSEADIEALPVLIMRSGTQALGARRPDQDLSLAMVEHFNHCIAYVPEQDGLAAQYMDGTANLTPLETLPFDDRGAQVVVIGPNGTERKLIPFKSAQFNVTEQLLSAQLDADGSATLDYVNNPYGSYDSRIRSTFAAGLEQNQETMRRIAASLFGAFDGELTIELPDVEALSTTPSFGFTGLFSKWSAVNNGVLELDASPFKDNMFNQYTNLADRETDVVMQHALTKRRQYNLVLPPGYVAEALQPVEMSNATGSYSGKC
;
A
#
# COMPACT_ATOMS: atom_id res chain seq x y z
N TRP A 1 25.11 -16.39 5.30
CA TRP A 1 24.96 -14.92 5.43
C TRP A 1 25.05 -14.43 6.88
N TRP A 2 24.41 -15.08 7.89
CA TRP A 2 24.49 -14.64 9.30
C TRP A 2 25.92 -14.29 9.80
N ASN A 3 26.89 -15.18 9.57
CA ASN A 3 28.29 -14.94 9.95
C ASN A 3 28.93 -13.71 9.31
N LEU A 4 28.39 -13.22 8.19
CA LEU A 4 28.87 -12.02 7.50
C LEU A 4 28.36 -10.72 8.16
N ILE A 5 27.17 -10.78 8.79
CA ILE A 5 26.46 -9.58 9.24
C ILE A 5 26.47 -9.41 10.76
N LYS A 6 26.61 -10.51 11.52
CA LYS A 6 26.40 -10.52 12.98
C LYS A 6 27.23 -9.50 13.75
N ASP A 7 28.49 -9.29 13.34
CA ASP A 7 29.41 -8.39 14.04
C ASP A 7 29.11 -6.90 13.73
N GLY A 8 28.33 -6.62 12.69
CA GLY A 8 27.87 -5.28 12.34
C GLY A 8 26.54 -4.88 12.98
N ILE A 9 25.85 -5.81 13.66
CA ILE A 9 24.57 -5.56 14.34
C ILE A 9 24.87 -5.16 15.78
N THR A 10 25.33 -3.92 15.94
CA THR A 10 25.65 -3.31 17.23
C THR A 10 24.88 -2.01 17.41
N VAL A 11 24.71 -1.58 18.66
CA VAL A 11 24.06 -0.32 19.02
C VAL A 11 25.12 0.61 19.57
N SER A 12 25.22 1.83 19.02
CA SER A 12 26.05 2.90 19.58
C SER A 12 25.25 3.75 20.57
N ASP A 13 25.92 4.53 21.41
CA ASP A 13 25.25 5.42 22.38
C ASP A 13 24.24 6.36 21.69
N GLU A 14 24.60 6.97 20.55
CA GLU A 14 23.68 7.83 19.78
C GLU A 14 22.43 7.08 19.27
N MET A 15 22.55 5.78 18.98
CA MET A 15 21.42 4.96 18.57
C MET A 15 20.53 4.66 19.77
N ALA A 16 21.12 4.34 20.92
CA ALA A 16 20.38 4.10 22.17
C ALA A 16 19.62 5.34 22.62
N ASP A 17 20.27 6.52 22.58
CA ASP A 17 19.63 7.81 22.86
C ASP A 17 18.45 8.06 21.93
N LYS A 18 18.61 7.80 20.62
CA LYS A 18 17.53 7.97 19.65
C LYS A 18 16.40 6.96 19.86
N VAL A 19 16.69 5.70 20.19
CA VAL A 19 15.65 4.70 20.51
C VAL A 19 14.89 5.12 21.76
N SER A 20 15.59 5.60 22.80
CA SER A 20 14.97 6.15 24.01
C SER A 20 14.04 7.33 23.68
N GLU A 21 14.51 8.29 22.88
CA GLU A 21 13.70 9.42 22.41
C GLU A 21 12.46 8.98 21.63
N LEU A 22 12.61 8.06 20.67
CA LEU A 22 11.51 7.57 19.83
C LEU A 22 10.47 6.76 20.63
N THR A 23 10.88 6.16 21.74
CA THR A 23 10.04 5.27 22.55
C THR A 23 9.56 5.89 23.85
N ASP A 24 9.91 7.16 24.11
CA ASP A 24 9.48 7.89 25.30
C ASP A 24 7.96 7.98 25.37
N GLY A 25 7.40 7.67 26.54
CA GLY A 25 5.96 7.61 26.75
C GLY A 25 5.20 6.49 26.01
N LEU A 26 5.86 5.64 25.22
CA LEU A 26 5.21 4.51 24.53
C LEU A 26 5.15 3.27 25.42
N GLU A 27 3.93 2.80 25.69
CA GLU A 27 3.68 1.71 26.64
C GLU A 27 3.88 0.33 26.02
N THR A 28 3.51 0.16 24.75
CA THR A 28 3.46 -1.16 24.11
C THR A 28 4.61 -1.37 23.12
N LYS A 29 5.06 -2.63 22.98
CA LYS A 29 6.05 -2.99 21.96
C LYS A 29 5.59 -2.68 20.53
N GLN A 30 4.30 -2.76 20.23
CA GLN A 30 3.76 -2.40 18.91
C GLN A 30 3.94 -0.91 18.60
N GLN A 31 3.74 -0.03 19.59
CA GLN A 31 3.98 1.40 19.43
C GLN A 31 5.47 1.69 19.22
N LYS A 32 6.35 1.06 20.01
CA LYS A 32 7.82 1.20 19.88
C LYS A 32 8.31 0.71 18.53
N LEU A 33 7.84 -0.46 18.09
CA LEU A 33 8.12 -1.02 16.76
C LEU A 33 7.76 -0.04 15.66
N LYS A 34 6.56 0.56 15.72
CA LYS A 34 6.09 1.54 14.75
C LYS A 34 6.96 2.80 14.71
N ALA A 35 7.27 3.38 15.86
CA ALA A 35 8.11 4.59 15.94
C ALA A 35 9.52 4.35 15.37
N ILE A 36 10.14 3.22 15.69
CA ILE A 36 11.47 2.85 15.17
C ILE A 36 11.41 2.56 13.67
N TYR A 37 10.37 1.85 13.21
CA TYR A 37 10.16 1.59 11.79
C TYR A 37 10.03 2.90 11.00
N GLU A 38 9.15 3.80 11.42
CA GLU A 38 8.91 5.10 10.77
C GLU A 38 10.18 5.96 10.74
N PHE A 39 10.96 5.96 11.81
CA PHE A 39 12.28 6.61 11.82
C PHE A 39 13.21 6.02 10.76
N VAL A 40 13.38 4.69 10.71
CA VAL A 40 14.30 4.07 9.74
C VAL A 40 13.82 4.26 8.30
N THR A 41 12.50 4.21 8.06
CA THR A 41 11.96 4.41 6.71
C THR A 41 12.11 5.85 6.22
N ASN A 42 11.90 6.83 7.09
CA ASN A 42 11.77 8.24 6.71
C ASN A 42 13.10 9.02 6.87
N GLU A 43 13.87 8.75 7.92
CA GLU A 43 15.09 9.50 8.26
C GLU A 43 16.38 8.88 7.70
N ILE A 44 16.32 7.60 7.27
CA ILE A 44 17.45 6.93 6.62
C ILE A 44 17.17 6.87 5.13
N ARG A 45 17.94 7.62 4.33
CA ARG A 45 17.72 7.68 2.88
C ARG A 45 18.13 6.38 2.21
N TYR A 46 17.31 5.90 1.27
CA TYR A 46 17.68 4.74 0.48
C TYR A 46 18.75 5.12 -0.56
N ASN A 47 19.92 4.50 -0.50
CA ASN A 47 20.99 4.69 -1.48
C ASN A 47 21.83 3.40 -1.62
N ALA A 48 21.80 2.81 -2.81
CA ALA A 48 22.42 1.53 -3.11
C ALA A 48 23.89 1.69 -3.53
N TRP A 49 24.83 1.40 -2.61
CA TRP A 49 26.28 1.40 -2.87
C TRP A 49 26.83 -0.03 -2.84
N GLU A 50 26.50 -0.79 -3.88
CA GLU A 50 26.72 -2.24 -3.93
C GLU A 50 28.09 -2.64 -4.51
N PHE A 51 29.15 -1.90 -4.17
CA PHE A 51 30.48 -2.15 -4.71
C PHE A 51 31.21 -3.29 -3.99
N GLY A 52 31.63 -4.30 -4.74
CA GLY A 52 32.44 -5.41 -4.24
C GLY A 52 31.72 -6.22 -3.17
N VAL A 53 32.35 -6.40 -2.00
CA VAL A 53 31.76 -7.16 -0.88
C VAL A 53 30.46 -6.52 -0.39
N HIS A 54 30.29 -5.20 -0.56
CA HIS A 54 29.08 -4.48 -0.17
C HIS A 54 27.89 -4.72 -1.09
N GLY A 55 28.01 -5.56 -2.13
CA GLY A 55 26.83 -6.17 -2.74
C GLY A 55 26.11 -7.13 -1.78
N TYR A 56 26.86 -7.80 -0.89
CA TYR A 56 26.34 -8.82 0.02
C TYR A 56 26.43 -8.46 1.49
N GLN A 57 27.48 -7.72 1.89
CA GLN A 57 27.73 -7.33 3.27
C GLN A 57 27.22 -5.92 3.52
N PRO A 58 26.26 -5.72 4.46
CA PRO A 58 25.88 -4.39 4.88
C PRO A 58 27.03 -3.69 5.62
N TYR A 59 26.97 -2.37 5.69
CA TYR A 59 27.77 -1.60 6.63
C TYR A 59 27.35 -1.93 8.08
N THR A 60 28.08 -1.47 9.10
CA THR A 60 27.62 -1.68 10.48
C THR A 60 26.44 -0.75 10.81
N ALA A 61 25.55 -1.17 11.70
CA ALA A 61 24.39 -0.37 12.09
C ALA A 61 24.77 1.04 12.60
N PRO A 62 25.83 1.23 13.40
CA PRO A 62 26.30 2.57 13.78
C PRO A 62 26.73 3.44 12.59
N VAL A 63 27.39 2.86 11.59
CA VAL A 63 27.80 3.59 10.38
C VAL A 63 26.59 4.02 9.56
N ILE A 64 25.62 3.12 9.38
CA ILE A 64 24.38 3.40 8.64
C ILE A 64 23.58 4.50 9.34
N PHE A 65 23.43 4.40 10.66
CA PHE A 65 22.75 5.39 11.49
C PHE A 65 23.42 6.76 11.36
N SER A 66 24.74 6.84 11.59
CA SER A 66 25.51 8.08 11.56
C SER A 66 25.42 8.81 10.22
N ARG A 67 25.53 8.08 9.10
CA ARG A 67 25.50 8.69 7.76
C ARG A 67 24.10 8.99 7.22
N ARG A 68 23.04 8.47 7.87
CA ARG A 68 21.62 8.65 7.47
C ARG A 68 21.30 8.18 6.03
N PHE A 69 21.98 7.15 5.55
CA PHE A 69 21.62 6.46 4.32
C PHE A 69 22.08 4.99 4.29
N GLY A 70 21.43 4.18 3.46
CA GLY A 70 21.80 2.79 3.23
C GLY A 70 20.88 2.11 2.23
N ASP A 71 21.24 0.90 1.81
CA ASP A 71 20.43 0.07 0.93
C ASP A 71 19.51 -0.89 1.72
N CYS A 72 18.99 -1.92 1.04
CA CYS A 72 18.02 -2.84 1.63
C CYS A 72 18.58 -3.66 2.80
N LYS A 73 19.79 -4.20 2.65
CA LYS A 73 20.46 -4.96 3.72
C LYS A 73 20.90 -4.05 4.86
N ASP A 74 21.38 -2.84 4.55
CA ASP A 74 21.74 -1.84 5.56
C ASP A 74 20.51 -1.48 6.43
N LYS A 75 19.39 -1.15 5.80
CA LYS A 75 18.16 -0.80 6.54
C LYS A 75 17.59 -1.99 7.31
N GLY A 76 17.66 -3.21 6.75
CA GLY A 76 17.24 -4.43 7.43
C GLY A 76 18.02 -4.71 8.71
N ILE A 77 19.36 -4.53 8.69
CA ILE A 77 20.16 -4.72 9.91
C ILE A 77 20.05 -3.54 10.90
N LEU A 78 19.84 -2.32 10.41
CA LEU A 78 19.65 -1.16 11.27
C LEU A 78 18.36 -1.28 12.07
N LEU A 79 17.26 -1.69 11.41
CA LEU A 79 16.00 -2.03 12.09
C LEU A 79 16.24 -3.04 13.20
N ARG A 80 16.94 -4.15 12.90
CA ARG A 80 17.25 -5.14 13.92
C ARG A 80 18.02 -4.57 15.11
N ALA A 81 19.06 -3.78 14.87
CA ALA A 81 19.87 -3.21 15.94
C ALA A 81 19.05 -2.25 16.81
N MET A 82 18.33 -1.32 16.21
CA MET A 82 17.50 -0.36 16.95
C MET A 82 16.34 -1.03 17.69
N LEU A 83 15.70 -2.05 17.11
CA LEU A 83 14.62 -2.79 17.77
C LEU A 83 15.14 -3.63 18.94
N SER A 84 16.34 -4.17 18.84
CA SER A 84 16.94 -4.92 19.95
C SER A 84 17.19 -4.05 21.18
N GLU A 85 17.50 -2.76 21.00
CA GLU A 85 17.61 -1.78 22.08
C GLU A 85 16.27 -1.50 22.77
N ALA A 86 15.15 -1.71 22.07
CA ALA A 86 13.80 -1.57 22.60
C ALA A 86 13.20 -2.91 23.08
N ASP A 87 14.02 -3.94 23.33
CA ASP A 87 13.61 -5.30 23.72
C ASP A 87 12.67 -5.98 22.71
N ILE A 88 12.82 -5.67 21.42
CA ILE A 88 12.05 -6.26 20.32
C ILE A 88 12.98 -7.09 19.45
N GLU A 89 12.79 -8.41 19.44
CA GLU A 89 13.53 -9.26 18.51
C GLU A 89 13.07 -9.02 17.07
N ALA A 90 14.04 -8.85 16.17
CA ALA A 90 13.83 -8.80 14.72
C ALA A 90 14.98 -9.50 14.00
N LEU A 91 14.67 -10.10 12.84
CA LEU A 91 15.58 -10.90 12.05
C LEU A 91 15.61 -10.40 10.59
N PRO A 92 16.79 -10.27 9.96
CA PRO A 92 16.88 -9.97 8.54
C PRO A 92 16.26 -11.08 7.69
N VAL A 93 15.66 -10.69 6.57
CA VAL A 93 14.98 -11.60 5.65
C VAL A 93 15.45 -11.34 4.24
N LEU A 94 15.94 -12.38 3.58
CA LEU A 94 16.29 -12.33 2.17
C LEU A 94 15.07 -12.70 1.32
N ILE A 95 14.82 -11.89 0.27
CA ILE A 95 13.62 -12.00 -0.56
C ILE A 95 13.94 -11.69 -2.04
N MET A 96 13.23 -12.37 -2.94
CA MET A 96 13.11 -11.97 -4.34
C MET A 96 11.91 -11.06 -4.51
N ARG A 97 12.15 -9.76 -4.65
CA ARG A 97 11.13 -8.77 -4.97
C ARG A 97 10.69 -8.90 -6.43
N SER A 98 9.40 -9.14 -6.68
CA SER A 98 8.88 -9.30 -8.05
C SER A 98 8.48 -7.95 -8.65
N GLY A 99 9.26 -7.39 -9.55
CA GLY A 99 9.12 -6.00 -10.01
C GLY A 99 7.95 -5.66 -10.95
N THR A 100 6.81 -6.35 -10.92
CA THR A 100 5.65 -5.98 -11.77
C THR A 100 4.29 -6.29 -11.14
N GLN A 101 3.38 -5.31 -11.24
CA GLN A 101 1.97 -5.39 -10.83
C GLN A 101 1.02 -5.73 -12.00
N ALA A 102 1.55 -6.11 -13.17
CA ALA A 102 0.71 -6.38 -14.34
C ALA A 102 -0.27 -7.54 -14.08
N LEU A 103 -1.45 -7.49 -14.71
CA LEU A 103 -2.41 -8.58 -14.65
C LEU A 103 -1.75 -9.87 -15.19
N GLY A 104 -1.86 -10.97 -14.44
CA GLY A 104 -1.23 -12.24 -14.80
C GLY A 104 0.28 -12.29 -14.53
N ALA A 105 0.90 -11.22 -14.00
CA ALA A 105 2.27 -11.30 -13.52
C ALA A 105 2.35 -12.31 -12.36
N ARG A 106 3.14 -13.37 -12.56
CA ARG A 106 3.36 -14.40 -11.57
C ARG A 106 4.73 -14.17 -10.92
N ARG A 107 4.81 -14.35 -9.60
CA ARG A 107 6.12 -14.44 -8.94
C ARG A 107 6.88 -15.63 -9.54
N PRO A 108 8.22 -15.54 -9.70
CA PRO A 108 9.02 -16.69 -10.09
C PRO A 108 8.77 -17.85 -9.13
N ASP A 109 8.63 -19.06 -9.65
CA ASP A 109 8.67 -20.25 -8.81
C ASP A 109 10.12 -20.48 -8.38
N GLN A 110 10.40 -20.34 -7.09
CA GLN A 110 11.75 -20.45 -6.55
C GLN A 110 11.91 -21.78 -5.82
N ASP A 111 12.80 -22.63 -6.34
CA ASP A 111 13.27 -23.80 -5.61
C ASP A 111 14.41 -23.39 -4.65
N LEU A 112 14.04 -22.93 -3.45
CA LEU A 112 14.99 -22.57 -2.39
C LEU A 112 15.70 -23.79 -1.78
N SER A 113 15.59 -25.00 -2.35
CA SER A 113 16.48 -26.12 -2.02
C SER A 113 17.83 -26.00 -2.73
N LEU A 114 17.91 -25.23 -3.81
CA LEU A 114 19.13 -24.93 -4.53
C LEU A 114 19.86 -23.75 -3.87
N ALA A 115 21.17 -23.89 -3.69
CA ALA A 115 21.99 -22.85 -3.08
C ALA A 115 22.43 -21.82 -4.14
N MET A 116 21.50 -20.97 -4.60
CA MET A 116 21.78 -19.88 -5.53
C MET A 116 21.64 -18.52 -4.85
N VAL A 117 22.59 -17.63 -5.12
CA VAL A 117 22.61 -16.29 -4.52
C VAL A 117 21.55 -15.40 -5.19
N GLU A 118 21.31 -15.65 -6.46
CA GLU A 118 20.34 -15.01 -7.34
C GLU A 118 18.88 -15.29 -6.93
N HIS A 119 18.65 -16.12 -5.91
CA HIS A 119 17.34 -16.25 -5.29
C HIS A 119 16.88 -14.99 -4.57
N PHE A 120 17.76 -14.02 -4.30
CA PHE A 120 17.42 -12.84 -3.54
C PHE A 120 18.00 -11.60 -4.21
N ASN A 121 17.16 -10.58 -4.37
CA ASN A 121 17.55 -9.26 -4.89
C ASN A 121 17.23 -8.13 -3.89
N HIS A 122 16.68 -8.49 -2.72
CA HIS A 122 16.21 -7.54 -1.73
C HIS A 122 16.32 -8.13 -0.31
N CYS A 123 16.31 -7.24 0.69
CA CYS A 123 16.39 -7.59 2.11
C CYS A 123 15.42 -6.75 2.92
N ILE A 124 14.63 -7.41 3.77
CA ILE A 124 13.66 -6.79 4.68
C ILE A 124 13.89 -7.30 6.12
N ALA A 125 12.98 -7.03 7.06
CA ALA A 125 13.05 -7.56 8.41
C ALA A 125 11.77 -8.31 8.81
N TYR A 126 11.90 -9.23 9.78
CA TYR A 126 10.82 -10.02 10.35
C TYR A 126 10.90 -9.98 11.87
N VAL A 127 9.81 -9.59 12.51
CA VAL A 127 9.60 -9.71 13.94
C VAL A 127 8.89 -11.06 14.18
N PRO A 128 9.53 -12.04 14.84
CA PRO A 128 8.82 -13.24 15.29
C PRO A 128 7.75 -12.88 16.33
N GLU A 129 6.77 -13.76 16.50
CA GLU A 129 5.80 -13.63 17.59
C GLU A 129 6.53 -13.64 18.93
N GLN A 130 6.22 -12.65 19.76
CA GLN A 130 6.83 -12.45 21.08
C GLN A 130 5.84 -11.71 21.98
N ASP A 131 6.17 -11.55 23.25
CA ASP A 131 5.26 -10.94 24.22
C ASP A 131 4.76 -9.55 23.75
N GLY A 132 3.44 -9.39 23.65
CA GLY A 132 2.79 -8.17 23.17
C GLY A 132 2.94 -7.86 21.67
N LEU A 133 3.51 -8.76 20.86
CA LEU A 133 3.72 -8.57 19.42
C LEU A 133 3.39 -9.82 18.61
N ALA A 134 2.46 -9.67 17.66
CA ALA A 134 2.24 -10.69 16.64
C ALA A 134 3.40 -10.70 15.62
N ALA A 135 3.65 -11.89 15.04
CA ALA A 135 4.63 -12.05 13.98
C ALA A 135 4.28 -11.15 12.78
N GLN A 136 5.26 -10.37 12.31
CA GLN A 136 5.07 -9.46 11.18
C GLN A 136 6.36 -9.21 10.41
N TYR A 137 6.22 -8.99 9.10
CA TYR A 137 7.29 -8.58 8.22
C TYR A 137 7.21 -7.07 8.00
N MET A 138 8.35 -6.43 7.78
CA MET A 138 8.46 -4.99 7.54
C MET A 138 9.60 -4.69 6.57
N ASP A 139 9.39 -3.74 5.65
CA ASP A 139 10.40 -3.30 4.68
C ASP A 139 10.90 -1.90 5.02
N GLY A 140 12.09 -1.81 5.61
CA GLY A 140 12.72 -0.53 5.96
C GLY A 140 13.04 0.37 4.76
N THR A 141 12.96 -0.14 3.54
CA THR A 141 13.18 0.63 2.30
C THR A 141 11.92 1.30 1.77
N ALA A 142 10.75 0.99 2.33
CA ALA A 142 9.46 1.43 1.82
C ALA A 142 8.93 2.69 2.55
N ASN A 143 9.55 3.85 2.26
CA ASN A 143 9.29 5.15 2.92
C ASN A 143 7.86 5.73 2.82
N LEU A 144 6.96 5.07 2.09
CA LEU A 144 5.54 5.45 1.95
C LEU A 144 4.60 4.27 2.25
N THR A 145 5.10 3.26 2.96
CA THR A 145 4.37 2.03 3.29
C THR A 145 4.25 1.93 4.81
N PRO A 146 3.04 2.02 5.38
CA PRO A 146 2.82 1.81 6.81
C PRO A 146 3.29 0.43 7.27
N LEU A 147 3.68 0.32 8.55
CA LEU A 147 4.19 -0.92 9.16
C LEU A 147 3.25 -2.12 8.97
N GLU A 148 1.94 -1.88 8.99
CA GLU A 148 0.91 -2.90 8.94
C GLU A 148 0.77 -3.58 7.56
N THR A 149 1.45 -3.03 6.55
CA THR A 149 1.45 -3.50 5.16
C THR A 149 2.88 -3.63 4.63
N LEU A 150 3.03 -4.40 3.55
CA LEU A 150 4.30 -4.53 2.82
C LEU A 150 4.13 -3.95 1.42
N PRO A 151 5.20 -3.55 0.73
CA PRO A 151 5.15 -3.34 -0.71
C PRO A 151 4.53 -4.54 -1.43
N PHE A 152 3.81 -4.27 -2.52
CA PHE A 152 3.16 -5.32 -3.30
C PHE A 152 4.15 -6.44 -3.70
N ASP A 153 5.33 -6.02 -4.14
CA ASP A 153 6.36 -6.89 -4.67
C ASP A 153 7.00 -7.80 -3.61
N ASP A 154 6.67 -7.69 -2.32
CA ASP A 154 7.21 -8.55 -1.26
C ASP A 154 6.22 -9.64 -0.81
N ARG A 155 4.94 -9.49 -1.13
CA ARG A 155 3.87 -10.35 -0.60
C ARG A 155 3.78 -11.68 -1.36
N GLY A 156 3.48 -12.77 -0.66
CA GLY A 156 3.45 -14.09 -1.29
C GLY A 156 4.83 -14.63 -1.66
N ALA A 157 5.91 -13.97 -1.24
CA ALA A 157 7.26 -14.42 -1.52
C ALA A 157 7.66 -15.60 -0.64
N GLN A 158 8.38 -16.55 -1.22
CA GLN A 158 9.23 -17.45 -0.44
C GLN A 158 10.45 -16.66 0.03
N VAL A 159 10.78 -16.77 1.32
CA VAL A 159 11.84 -15.99 1.94
C VAL A 159 12.73 -16.85 2.81
N VAL A 160 13.93 -16.35 3.08
CA VAL A 160 14.85 -16.94 4.06
C VAL A 160 15.05 -15.96 5.21
N VAL A 161 14.57 -16.33 6.39
CA VAL A 161 14.81 -15.61 7.65
C VAL A 161 16.17 -16.01 8.20
N ILE A 162 16.97 -15.03 8.60
CA ILE A 162 18.37 -15.20 8.97
C ILE A 162 18.55 -14.89 10.45
N GLY A 163 18.92 -15.90 11.24
CA GLY A 163 19.06 -15.76 12.69
C GLY A 163 20.35 -16.37 13.25
N PRO A 164 20.60 -16.14 14.55
CA PRO A 164 21.78 -16.67 15.24
C PRO A 164 21.80 -18.19 15.32
N ASN A 165 20.61 -18.82 15.32
CA ASN A 165 20.44 -20.27 15.43
C ASN A 165 20.33 -20.97 14.07
N GLY A 166 20.52 -20.24 12.97
CA GLY A 166 20.41 -20.76 11.61
C GLY A 166 19.46 -19.96 10.74
N THR A 167 18.96 -20.61 9.69
CA THR A 167 18.08 -19.99 8.70
C THR A 167 16.76 -20.76 8.59
N GLU A 168 15.66 -20.05 8.40
CA GLU A 168 14.35 -20.64 8.21
C GLU A 168 13.74 -20.19 6.87
N ARG A 169 13.17 -21.13 6.12
CA ARG A 169 12.39 -20.81 4.91
C ARG A 169 10.93 -20.57 5.31
N LYS A 170 10.36 -19.44 4.89
CA LYS A 170 8.97 -19.08 5.16
C LYS A 170 8.28 -18.59 3.90
N LEU A 171 6.95 -18.51 3.96
CA LEU A 171 6.11 -17.82 2.97
C LEU A 171 5.55 -16.56 3.62
N ILE A 172 5.71 -15.42 2.96
CA ILE A 172 5.00 -14.19 3.36
C ILE A 172 3.54 -14.35 2.94
N PRO A 173 2.56 -14.33 3.86
CA PRO A 173 1.17 -14.52 3.50
C PRO A 173 0.61 -13.32 2.74
N PHE A 174 -0.36 -13.58 1.86
CA PHE A 174 -1.23 -12.51 1.36
C PHE A 174 -2.20 -12.09 2.47
N LYS A 175 -2.46 -10.78 2.57
CA LYS A 175 -3.52 -10.25 3.44
C LYS A 175 -4.89 -10.49 2.80
N SER A 176 -5.91 -10.66 3.63
CA SER A 176 -7.30 -10.86 3.18
C SER A 176 -7.90 -9.58 2.57
N ALA A 177 -9.04 -9.72 1.88
CA ALA A 177 -9.77 -8.60 1.30
C ALA A 177 -10.16 -7.51 2.33
N GLN A 178 -10.32 -7.89 3.61
CA GLN A 178 -10.70 -6.96 4.68
C GLN A 178 -9.55 -6.01 5.08
N PHE A 179 -8.30 -6.36 4.78
CA PHE A 179 -7.15 -5.47 4.98
C PHE A 179 -6.95 -4.52 3.79
N ASN A 180 -7.43 -4.90 2.60
CA ASN A 180 -7.24 -4.15 1.37
C ASN A 180 -8.56 -3.51 0.96
N VAL A 181 -8.95 -2.45 1.65
CA VAL A 181 -10.22 -1.76 1.44
C VAL A 181 -9.99 -0.48 0.65
N THR A 182 -10.91 -0.12 -0.23
CA THR A 182 -11.06 1.25 -0.72
C THR A 182 -12.47 1.69 -0.43
N GLU A 183 -12.61 2.77 0.34
CA GLU A 183 -13.87 3.41 0.61
C GLU A 183 -13.99 4.66 -0.27
N GLN A 184 -15.10 4.76 -1.00
CA GLN A 184 -15.36 5.82 -1.96
C GLN A 184 -16.69 6.46 -1.62
N LEU A 185 -16.67 7.77 -1.40
CA LEU A 185 -17.86 8.57 -1.16
C LEU A 185 -18.02 9.56 -2.30
N LEU A 186 -19.20 9.59 -2.90
CA LEU A 186 -19.60 10.63 -3.84
C LEU A 186 -20.86 11.30 -3.31
N SER A 187 -20.81 12.62 -3.15
CA SER A 187 -22.00 13.46 -2.95
C SER A 187 -22.21 14.29 -4.21
N ALA A 188 -23.41 14.19 -4.79
CA ALA A 188 -23.75 14.89 -6.02
C ALA A 188 -24.98 15.77 -5.82
N GLN A 189 -24.84 17.07 -6.09
CA GLN A 189 -25.97 17.98 -6.23
C GLN A 189 -26.32 18.07 -7.70
N LEU A 190 -27.42 17.42 -8.10
CA LEU A 190 -27.87 17.36 -9.49
C LEU A 190 -28.83 18.51 -9.79
N ASP A 191 -28.65 19.11 -10.96
CA ASP A 191 -29.50 20.17 -11.50
C ASP A 191 -30.38 19.65 -12.65
N ALA A 192 -31.49 20.35 -12.90
CA ALA A 192 -32.49 19.95 -13.88
C ALA A 192 -32.01 20.03 -15.34
N ASP A 193 -30.89 20.70 -15.59
CA ASP A 193 -30.23 20.77 -16.90
C ASP A 193 -29.24 19.61 -17.13
N GLY A 194 -29.11 18.70 -16.17
CA GLY A 194 -28.22 17.55 -16.21
C GLY A 194 -26.78 17.83 -15.75
N SER A 195 -26.49 19.07 -15.33
CA SER A 195 -25.25 19.39 -14.65
C SER A 195 -25.28 18.92 -13.19
N ALA A 196 -24.10 18.72 -12.60
CA ALA A 196 -23.99 18.41 -11.19
C ALA A 196 -22.71 18.97 -10.57
N THR A 197 -22.82 19.44 -9.33
CA THR A 197 -21.65 19.66 -8.48
C THR A 197 -21.33 18.37 -7.75
N LEU A 198 -20.13 17.84 -7.95
CA LEU A 198 -19.68 16.59 -7.36
C LEU A 198 -18.64 16.88 -6.28
N ASP A 199 -18.78 16.20 -5.15
CA ASP A 199 -17.79 16.10 -4.07
C ASP A 199 -17.43 14.62 -3.90
N TYR A 200 -16.17 14.30 -4.19
CA TYR A 200 -15.68 12.93 -4.19
C TYR A 200 -14.51 12.77 -3.24
N VAL A 201 -14.57 11.72 -2.41
CA VAL A 201 -13.50 11.35 -1.48
C VAL A 201 -13.18 9.86 -1.63
N ASN A 202 -11.88 9.54 -1.61
CA ASN A 202 -11.34 8.20 -1.64
C ASN A 202 -10.43 7.95 -0.43
N ASN A 203 -10.79 6.96 0.38
CA ASN A 203 -10.02 6.50 1.53
C ASN A 203 -9.51 5.08 1.26
N PRO A 204 -8.26 4.91 0.80
CA PRO A 204 -7.65 3.61 0.62
C PRO A 204 -7.02 3.09 1.92
N TYR A 205 -7.07 1.77 2.11
CA TYR A 205 -6.48 1.05 3.24
C TYR A 205 -5.57 -0.08 2.76
N GLY A 206 -4.59 -0.43 3.60
CA GLY A 206 -3.66 -1.53 3.36
C GLY A 206 -2.83 -1.31 2.09
N SER A 207 -2.99 -2.19 1.11
CA SER A 207 -2.17 -2.13 -0.12
C SER A 207 -2.39 -0.86 -0.95
N TYR A 208 -3.63 -0.36 -0.96
CA TYR A 208 -3.99 0.78 -1.78
C TYR A 208 -3.48 2.08 -1.19
N ASP A 209 -3.38 2.15 0.13
CA ASP A 209 -2.79 3.27 0.87
C ASP A 209 -1.38 3.57 0.35
N SER A 210 -0.47 2.60 0.44
CA SER A 210 0.93 2.78 0.01
C SER A 210 1.06 3.17 -1.47
N ARG A 211 0.17 2.62 -2.32
CA ARG A 211 0.11 2.96 -3.74
C ARG A 211 -0.32 4.41 -3.96
N ILE A 212 -1.33 4.88 -3.24
CA ILE A 212 -1.85 6.25 -3.34
C ILE A 212 -0.81 7.24 -2.81
N ARG A 213 -0.16 6.94 -1.68
CA ARG A 213 0.97 7.74 -1.18
C ARG A 213 2.08 7.87 -2.22
N SER A 214 2.50 6.75 -2.81
CA SER A 214 3.53 6.74 -3.85
C SER A 214 3.11 7.52 -5.11
N THR A 215 1.83 7.44 -5.50
CA THR A 215 1.30 8.16 -6.66
C THR A 215 1.36 9.67 -6.44
N PHE A 216 1.03 10.13 -5.23
CA PHE A 216 0.95 11.56 -4.91
C PHE A 216 2.19 12.13 -4.21
N ALA A 217 3.28 11.35 -4.15
CA ALA A 217 4.51 11.72 -3.45
C ALA A 217 5.15 13.03 -3.95
N ALA A 218 4.93 13.38 -5.22
CA ALA A 218 5.44 14.62 -5.81
C ALA A 218 4.63 15.88 -5.41
N GLY A 219 3.53 15.74 -4.67
CA GLY A 219 2.70 16.87 -4.24
C GLY A 219 1.72 17.37 -5.30
N LEU A 220 1.00 18.44 -4.97
CA LEU A 220 -0.14 18.93 -5.76
C LEU A 220 0.25 19.37 -7.16
N GLU A 221 1.26 20.24 -7.29
CA GLU A 221 1.66 20.85 -8.57
C GLU A 221 1.90 19.79 -9.65
N GLN A 222 2.64 18.72 -9.33
CA GLN A 222 2.97 17.65 -10.26
C GLN A 222 1.82 16.66 -10.48
N ASN A 223 0.80 16.64 -9.61
CA ASN A 223 -0.30 15.67 -9.65
C ASN A 223 -1.65 16.27 -10.07
N GLN A 224 -1.76 17.57 -10.32
CA GLN A 224 -3.01 18.20 -10.74
C GLN A 224 -3.61 17.54 -11.99
N GLU A 225 -2.80 17.29 -13.01
CA GLU A 225 -3.28 16.67 -14.26
C GLU A 225 -3.66 15.20 -14.06
N THR A 226 -2.94 14.47 -13.22
CA THR A 226 -3.31 13.11 -12.83
C THR A 226 -4.68 13.08 -12.15
N MET A 227 -4.95 14.03 -11.26
CA MET A 227 -6.24 14.17 -10.59
C MET A 227 -7.37 14.57 -11.55
N ARG A 228 -7.12 15.50 -12.47
CA ARG A 228 -8.09 15.84 -13.53
C ARG A 228 -8.42 14.64 -14.41
N ARG A 229 -7.42 13.84 -14.78
CA ARG A 229 -7.63 12.58 -15.52
C ARG A 229 -8.42 11.55 -14.72
N ILE A 230 -8.17 11.42 -13.42
CA ILE A 230 -8.96 10.55 -12.54
C ILE A 230 -10.42 11.02 -12.50
N ALA A 231 -10.66 12.31 -12.28
CA ALA A 231 -12.00 12.90 -12.27
C ALA A 231 -12.73 12.65 -13.59
N ALA A 232 -12.07 12.93 -14.72
CA ALA A 232 -12.62 12.71 -16.05
C ALA A 232 -12.90 11.22 -16.35
N SER A 233 -12.02 10.33 -15.92
CA SER A 233 -12.19 8.88 -16.10
C SER A 233 -13.34 8.31 -15.26
N LEU A 234 -13.61 8.89 -14.09
CA LEU A 234 -14.66 8.42 -13.20
C LEU A 234 -16.02 9.00 -13.58
N PHE A 235 -16.09 10.32 -13.80
CA PHE A 235 -17.36 11.05 -13.87
C PHE A 235 -17.57 11.81 -15.19
N GLY A 236 -16.66 11.66 -16.16
CA GLY A 236 -16.75 12.35 -17.45
C GLY A 236 -16.22 13.78 -17.42
N ALA A 237 -16.47 14.52 -18.49
CA ALA A 237 -15.96 15.88 -18.62
C ALA A 237 -16.50 16.79 -17.51
N PHE A 238 -15.62 17.59 -16.92
CA PHE A 238 -15.95 18.66 -15.99
C PHE A 238 -15.65 20.02 -16.64
N ASP A 239 -16.28 21.06 -16.12
CA ASP A 239 -16.17 22.41 -16.64
C ASP A 239 -15.65 23.35 -15.56
N GLY A 240 -14.57 24.06 -15.87
CA GLY A 240 -13.97 25.04 -14.95
C GLY A 240 -12.96 24.44 -13.99
N GLU A 241 -12.92 24.99 -12.77
CA GLU A 241 -11.93 24.63 -11.76
C GLU A 241 -12.34 23.39 -10.96
N LEU A 242 -11.33 22.59 -10.62
CA LEU A 242 -11.47 21.43 -9.76
C LEU A 242 -10.69 21.74 -8.48
N THR A 243 -11.37 21.79 -7.35
CA THR A 243 -10.70 21.86 -6.05
C THR A 243 -10.19 20.46 -5.74
N ILE A 244 -8.87 20.27 -5.66
CA ILE A 244 -8.24 18.96 -5.47
C ILE A 244 -7.72 18.87 -4.04
N GLU A 245 -8.08 17.78 -3.37
CA GLU A 245 -7.51 17.41 -2.08
C GLU A 245 -6.58 16.21 -2.29
N LEU A 246 -5.33 16.36 -1.85
CA LEU A 246 -4.32 15.31 -1.90
C LEU A 246 -4.06 14.74 -0.51
N PRO A 247 -3.59 13.47 -0.45
CA PRO A 247 -3.29 12.87 0.84
C PRO A 247 -1.99 13.44 1.42
N ASP A 248 -1.92 13.50 2.74
CA ASP A 248 -0.64 13.62 3.43
C ASP A 248 0.10 12.28 3.29
N VAL A 249 1.03 12.25 2.34
CA VAL A 249 1.76 11.03 1.95
C VAL A 249 2.81 10.60 2.97
N GLU A 250 3.28 11.51 3.84
CA GLU A 250 4.34 11.23 4.81
C GLU A 250 3.77 10.82 6.19
N ALA A 251 2.55 11.24 6.52
CA ALA A 251 1.86 10.81 7.75
C ALA A 251 1.38 9.35 7.70
N LEU A 252 2.27 8.38 7.91
CA LEU A 252 1.98 6.94 7.89
C LEU A 252 1.03 6.46 9.00
N SER A 253 0.83 7.28 10.03
CA SER A 253 -0.06 6.99 11.17
C SER A 253 -1.53 7.30 10.88
N THR A 254 -1.83 8.03 9.80
CA THR A 254 -3.19 8.36 9.36
C THR A 254 -3.54 7.64 8.07
N THR A 255 -4.83 7.46 7.79
CA THR A 255 -5.26 6.97 6.48
C THR A 255 -5.11 8.12 5.48
N PRO A 256 -4.41 7.92 4.34
CA PRO A 256 -4.38 8.96 3.32
C PRO A 256 -5.79 9.13 2.75
N SER A 257 -6.17 10.35 2.42
CA SER A 257 -7.44 10.64 1.74
C SER A 257 -7.17 11.57 0.59
N PHE A 258 -7.81 11.32 -0.55
CA PHE A 258 -7.73 12.20 -1.70
C PHE A 258 -9.12 12.38 -2.31
N GLY A 259 -9.33 13.52 -2.94
CA GLY A 259 -10.65 13.90 -3.39
C GLY A 259 -10.64 15.07 -4.34
N PHE A 260 -11.84 15.40 -4.81
CA PHE A 260 -12.05 16.62 -5.54
C PHE A 260 -13.49 17.11 -5.44
N THR A 261 -13.65 18.42 -5.61
CA THR A 261 -14.93 19.07 -5.76
C THR A 261 -14.95 19.85 -7.08
N GLY A 262 -16.01 19.72 -7.87
CA GLY A 262 -16.12 20.45 -9.14
C GLY A 262 -17.49 20.35 -9.82
N LEU A 263 -17.71 21.23 -10.80
CA LEU A 263 -18.91 21.26 -11.63
C LEU A 263 -18.73 20.40 -12.88
N PHE A 264 -19.70 19.53 -13.14
CA PHE A 264 -19.75 18.65 -14.31
C PHE A 264 -20.99 19.00 -15.12
N SER A 265 -20.85 19.73 -16.25
CA SER A 265 -22.02 20.25 -16.99
C SER A 265 -22.85 19.19 -17.70
N LYS A 266 -22.30 17.98 -17.90
CA LYS A 266 -22.93 16.89 -18.65
C LYS A 266 -22.83 15.58 -17.89
N TRP A 267 -23.22 15.61 -16.62
CA TRP A 267 -23.13 14.44 -15.77
C TRP A 267 -24.32 13.49 -15.97
N SER A 268 -25.51 14.05 -16.22
CA SER A 268 -26.73 13.32 -16.55
C SER A 268 -27.19 13.61 -17.98
N ALA A 269 -27.81 12.63 -18.64
CA ALA A 269 -28.51 12.88 -19.90
C ALA A 269 -29.94 13.38 -19.61
N VAL A 270 -30.39 14.40 -20.35
CA VAL A 270 -31.72 15.00 -20.19
C VAL A 270 -32.60 14.65 -21.38
N ASN A 271 -33.62 13.83 -21.16
CA ASN A 271 -34.54 13.36 -22.20
C ASN A 271 -35.98 13.67 -21.81
N ASN A 272 -36.60 14.64 -22.48
CA ASN A 272 -38.01 15.04 -22.25
C ASN A 272 -38.35 15.31 -20.77
N GLY A 273 -37.42 15.94 -20.03
CA GLY A 273 -37.58 16.23 -18.59
C GLY A 273 -37.27 15.05 -17.66
N VAL A 274 -36.78 13.93 -18.20
CA VAL A 274 -36.22 12.80 -17.43
C VAL A 274 -34.71 12.95 -17.38
N LEU A 275 -34.14 12.80 -16.19
CA LEU A 275 -32.69 12.75 -15.96
C LEU A 275 -32.25 11.29 -15.92
N GLU A 276 -31.36 10.91 -16.83
CA GLU A 276 -30.82 9.56 -16.95
C GLU A 276 -29.37 9.53 -16.45
N LEU A 277 -29.13 8.67 -15.46
CA LEU A 277 -27.84 8.51 -14.78
C LEU A 277 -27.40 7.05 -14.84
N ASP A 278 -26.08 6.84 -14.84
CA ASP A 278 -25.53 5.51 -14.58
C ASP A 278 -25.94 5.07 -13.15
N ALA A 279 -26.48 3.85 -13.03
CA ALA A 279 -26.87 3.27 -11.74
C ALA A 279 -25.72 3.20 -10.73
N SER A 280 -24.48 3.17 -11.22
CA SER A 280 -23.29 3.43 -10.43
C SER A 280 -22.31 4.28 -11.25
N PRO A 281 -21.87 5.45 -10.75
CA PRO A 281 -20.86 6.25 -11.42
C PRO A 281 -19.45 5.62 -11.32
N PHE A 282 -19.29 4.57 -10.51
CA PHE A 282 -18.02 3.89 -10.35
C PHE A 282 -17.85 2.74 -11.35
N LYS A 283 -17.23 3.04 -12.49
CA LYS A 283 -17.01 2.05 -13.56
C LYS A 283 -15.82 1.14 -13.23
N ASP A 284 -16.11 -0.03 -12.68
CA ASP A 284 -15.11 -1.08 -12.55
C ASP A 284 -14.91 -1.80 -13.89
N ASN A 285 -13.73 -1.69 -14.48
CA ASN A 285 -13.40 -2.33 -15.75
C ASN A 285 -13.18 -3.87 -15.63
N MET A 286 -13.78 -4.52 -14.62
CA MET A 286 -13.58 -5.95 -14.33
C MET A 286 -14.06 -6.82 -15.50
N PHE A 287 -15.18 -6.48 -16.13
CA PHE A 287 -15.68 -7.23 -17.27
C PHE A 287 -14.64 -7.30 -18.40
N ASN A 288 -14.22 -6.15 -18.93
CA ASN A 288 -13.23 -6.14 -20.02
C ASN A 288 -11.87 -6.73 -19.59
N GLN A 289 -11.52 -6.61 -18.31
CA GLN A 289 -10.27 -7.13 -17.78
C GLN A 289 -10.21 -8.67 -17.75
N TYR A 290 -11.34 -9.34 -17.47
CA TYR A 290 -11.36 -10.79 -17.23
C TYR A 290 -12.14 -11.59 -18.27
N THR A 291 -13.04 -10.98 -19.06
CA THR A 291 -13.83 -11.71 -20.06
C THR A 291 -12.96 -12.38 -21.12
N ASN A 292 -11.88 -11.74 -21.55
CA ASN A 292 -10.94 -12.32 -22.51
C ASN A 292 -10.06 -13.44 -21.91
N LEU A 293 -10.20 -13.74 -20.62
CA LEU A 293 -9.49 -14.81 -19.91
C LEU A 293 -10.41 -16.00 -19.58
N ALA A 294 -11.63 -16.03 -20.14
CA ALA A 294 -12.59 -17.12 -19.93
C ALA A 294 -12.08 -18.44 -20.52
N ASP A 295 -11.51 -18.39 -21.73
CA ASP A 295 -10.80 -19.51 -22.36
C ASP A 295 -9.31 -19.38 -22.06
N ARG A 296 -8.78 -20.27 -21.23
CA ARG A 296 -7.40 -20.19 -20.72
C ARG A 296 -6.77 -21.57 -20.55
N GLU A 297 -5.46 -21.65 -20.83
CA GLU A 297 -4.63 -22.83 -20.56
C GLU A 297 -3.81 -22.70 -19.27
N THR A 298 -3.75 -21.49 -18.70
CA THR A 298 -3.02 -21.18 -17.46
C THR A 298 -3.93 -20.53 -16.44
N ASP A 299 -3.57 -20.63 -15.16
CA ASP A 299 -4.28 -19.96 -14.09
C ASP A 299 -4.33 -18.43 -14.28
N VAL A 300 -5.47 -17.84 -13.92
CA VAL A 300 -5.58 -16.38 -13.74
C VAL A 300 -5.19 -16.09 -12.31
N VAL A 301 -4.08 -15.38 -12.15
CA VAL A 301 -3.61 -14.94 -10.84
C VAL A 301 -4.18 -13.56 -10.56
N MET A 302 -5.08 -13.49 -9.57
CA MET A 302 -5.49 -12.22 -8.98
C MET A 302 -4.43 -11.78 -7.98
N GLN A 303 -3.93 -10.56 -8.16
CA GLN A 303 -2.74 -10.08 -7.46
C GLN A 303 -2.92 -9.93 -5.94
N HIS A 304 -4.13 -9.58 -5.49
CA HIS A 304 -4.49 -9.52 -4.08
C HIS A 304 -6.00 -9.54 -3.90
N ALA A 305 -6.44 -10.05 -2.75
CA ALA A 305 -7.81 -9.92 -2.32
C ALA A 305 -8.10 -8.47 -1.95
N LEU A 306 -9.27 -7.93 -2.33
CA LEU A 306 -9.66 -6.54 -2.08
C LEU A 306 -11.15 -6.42 -1.76
N THR A 307 -11.50 -5.34 -1.05
CA THR A 307 -12.88 -4.90 -0.83
C THR A 307 -13.02 -3.47 -1.35
N LYS A 308 -14.09 -3.19 -2.11
CA LYS A 308 -14.49 -1.81 -2.44
C LYS A 308 -15.82 -1.51 -1.77
N ARG A 309 -15.88 -0.41 -1.03
CA ARG A 309 -17.10 0.11 -0.42
C ARG A 309 -17.40 1.45 -1.06
N ARG A 310 -18.60 1.59 -1.61
CA ARG A 310 -19.01 2.76 -2.37
C ARG A 310 -20.31 3.27 -1.81
N GLN A 311 -20.33 4.55 -1.50
CA GLN A 311 -21.53 5.27 -1.13
C GLN A 311 -21.71 6.43 -2.10
N TYR A 312 -22.94 6.55 -2.59
CA TYR A 312 -23.34 7.58 -3.52
C TYR A 312 -24.57 8.28 -2.96
N ASN A 313 -24.42 9.54 -2.60
CA ASN A 313 -25.49 10.41 -2.12
C ASN A 313 -25.89 11.35 -3.26
N LEU A 314 -27.11 11.21 -3.75
CA LEU A 314 -27.66 12.05 -4.81
C LEU A 314 -28.73 12.99 -4.25
N VAL A 315 -28.51 14.29 -4.36
CA VAL A 315 -29.53 15.31 -4.11
C VAL A 315 -30.20 15.64 -5.42
N LEU A 316 -31.48 15.31 -5.53
CA LEU A 316 -32.29 15.55 -6.73
C LEU A 316 -32.75 17.01 -6.81
N PRO A 317 -32.96 17.55 -8.04
CA PRO A 317 -33.61 18.84 -8.20
C PRO A 317 -35.04 18.81 -7.63
N PRO A 318 -35.60 19.96 -7.22
CA PRO A 318 -36.97 20.03 -6.71
C PRO A 318 -38.00 19.41 -7.67
N GLY A 319 -38.86 18.55 -7.14
CA GLY A 319 -39.94 17.90 -7.91
C GLY A 319 -39.53 16.61 -8.64
N TYR A 320 -38.24 16.25 -8.64
CA TYR A 320 -37.78 14.98 -9.19
C TYR A 320 -37.87 13.86 -8.14
N VAL A 321 -38.10 12.64 -8.62
CA VAL A 321 -38.13 11.42 -7.80
C VAL A 321 -37.26 10.37 -8.51
N ALA A 322 -36.45 9.65 -7.74
CA ALA A 322 -35.64 8.56 -8.27
C ALA A 322 -36.51 7.31 -8.49
N GLU A 323 -36.34 6.65 -9.63
CA GLU A 323 -36.83 5.29 -9.81
C GLU A 323 -35.92 4.32 -9.05
N ALA A 324 -36.49 3.49 -8.18
CA ALA A 324 -35.73 2.64 -7.30
C ALA A 324 -34.93 1.59 -8.09
N LEU A 325 -33.61 1.55 -7.87
CA LEU A 325 -32.80 0.43 -8.32
C LEU A 325 -33.12 -0.78 -7.44
N GLN A 326 -33.39 -1.93 -8.08
CA GLN A 326 -33.54 -3.18 -7.35
C GLN A 326 -32.23 -3.54 -6.66
N PRO A 327 -32.26 -3.95 -5.38
CA PRO A 327 -31.08 -4.50 -4.73
C PRO A 327 -30.51 -5.67 -5.53
N VAL A 328 -29.19 -5.71 -5.68
CA VAL A 328 -28.48 -6.79 -6.35
C VAL A 328 -27.55 -7.43 -5.34
N GLU A 329 -27.63 -8.76 -5.22
CA GLU A 329 -26.68 -9.55 -4.45
C GLU A 329 -26.18 -10.71 -5.31
N MET A 330 -24.86 -10.88 -5.36
CA MET A 330 -24.19 -11.95 -6.09
C MET A 330 -23.03 -12.46 -5.25
N SER A 331 -22.81 -13.78 -5.27
CA SER A 331 -21.69 -14.40 -4.56
C SER A 331 -21.25 -15.66 -5.30
N ASN A 332 -19.95 -15.94 -5.28
CA ASN A 332 -19.36 -17.17 -5.80
C ASN A 332 -18.15 -17.58 -4.94
N ALA A 333 -17.40 -18.60 -5.37
CA ALA A 333 -16.25 -19.12 -4.63
C ALA A 333 -15.09 -18.12 -4.45
N THR A 334 -15.05 -17.03 -5.24
CA THR A 334 -13.93 -16.07 -5.30
C THR A 334 -14.29 -14.69 -4.73
N GLY A 335 -15.55 -14.40 -4.47
CA GLY A 335 -15.98 -13.12 -3.90
C GLY A 335 -17.48 -12.89 -3.94
N SER A 336 -17.89 -11.70 -3.50
CA SER A 336 -19.28 -11.25 -3.48
C SER A 336 -19.42 -9.80 -3.91
N TYR A 337 -20.61 -9.46 -4.37
CA TYR A 337 -21.05 -8.12 -4.74
C TYR A 337 -22.44 -7.89 -4.17
N SER A 338 -22.65 -6.72 -3.56
CA SER A 338 -23.97 -6.28 -3.11
C SER A 338 -24.14 -4.80 -3.38
N GLY A 339 -25.29 -4.41 -3.91
CA GLY A 339 -25.67 -3.02 -4.12
C GLY A 339 -27.13 -2.80 -3.77
N LYS A 340 -27.42 -1.65 -3.17
CA LYS A 340 -28.78 -1.19 -2.86
C LYS A 340 -28.83 0.32 -3.02
N CYS A 341 -29.98 0.83 -3.41
CA CYS A 341 -30.27 2.26 -3.49
C CYS A 341 -31.16 2.68 -2.33
#